data_AF-A0AA86W4N1-F1
#
_entry.id   AF-A0AA86W4N1-F1
#
_cell.length_a   1.000
_cell.length_b   1.000
_cell.length_c   1.000
_cell.angle_alpha   90.00
_cell.angle_beta   90.00
_cell.angle_gamma   90.00
#
_symmetry.space_group_name_H-M   'P 1'
#
loop_
_entity.id
_entity.type
_entity.pdbx_description
1 polymer ?
#
loop_
_entity_poly.entity_id
_entity_poly.type
_entity_poly.pdbx_seq_one_letter_code
_entity_poly.pdbx_strand_id
1 'polypeptide(L)'
;MHNCIVSLALSRKRPTCAQKNVNVPLFGEVSLFSLIVLLFCVAFAVLWVVFRKESFSWFGQDFLGICLMITVLQLARLPNIKVATVLLCCAFVYDIFWVFISPVIFQKSVMITVAKGDKAGGEAIPMLLRFPRLSDPWGGYDMIGFGDILFPGLLVSFSRRFDKDNKKLGLDGYFPWLVIGYGFGLFCTYLGLYMMNGHGQPALLYLVPCTLGVIVVLGCKRGELKSLWNYEPELSSSTSTTSSKQPPEV
;
A
#
# COMPACT_ATOMS: atom_id res chain seq x y z
N MET A 1 -12.28 2.89 0.58
CA MET A 1 -13.61 2.23 0.59
C MET A 1 -14.40 2.58 -0.67
N HIS A 2 -14.88 3.83 -0.81
CA HIS A 2 -15.61 4.30 -1.99
C HIS A 2 -14.87 4.05 -3.31
N ASN A 3 -13.62 4.52 -3.43
CA ASN A 3 -12.78 4.27 -4.62
C ASN A 3 -12.59 2.78 -4.92
N CYS A 4 -12.44 1.94 -3.89
CA CYS A 4 -12.30 0.49 -4.04
C CYS A 4 -13.59 -0.12 -4.61
N ILE A 5 -14.75 0.19 -4.02
CA ILE A 5 -16.05 -0.33 -4.43
C ILE A 5 -16.43 0.17 -5.83
N VAL A 6 -16.19 1.45 -6.13
CA VAL A 6 -16.43 2.03 -7.46
C VAL A 6 -15.52 1.38 -8.50
N SER A 7 -14.23 1.19 -8.20
CA SER A 7 -13.30 0.50 -9.11
C SER A 7 -13.71 -0.96 -9.35
N LEU A 8 -14.13 -1.67 -8.30
CA LEU A 8 -14.57 -3.06 -8.39
C LEU A 8 -15.89 -3.19 -9.19
N ALA A 9 -16.82 -2.28 -8.96
CA ALA A 9 -18.12 -2.23 -9.63
C ALA A 9 -17.98 -1.87 -11.12
N LEU A 10 -17.11 -0.92 -11.46
CA LEU A 10 -16.77 -0.58 -12.84
C LEU A 10 -16.02 -1.72 -13.55
N SER A 11 -15.16 -2.46 -12.81
CA SER A 11 -14.43 -3.61 -13.35
C SER A 11 -15.31 -4.84 -13.61
N ARG A 12 -16.38 -5.07 -12.83
CA ARG A 12 -17.32 -6.19 -13.01
C ARG A 12 -18.50 -5.79 -13.91
N LYS A 13 -18.22 -5.58 -15.20
CA LYS A 13 -19.16 -5.70 -16.34
C LYS A 13 -20.65 -5.35 -16.09
N ARG A 14 -21.01 -4.12 -15.68
CA ARG A 14 -22.39 -3.58 -15.85
C ARG A 14 -22.40 -2.06 -16.12
N PRO A 15 -22.18 -1.62 -17.37
CA PRO A 15 -22.19 -0.19 -17.72
C PRO A 15 -23.60 0.45 -17.70
N THR A 16 -24.69 -0.32 -17.69
CA THR A 16 -26.06 0.22 -17.86
C THR A 16 -26.74 0.73 -16.60
N CYS A 17 -26.38 0.23 -15.40
CA CYS A 17 -27.01 0.67 -14.14
C CYS A 17 -26.23 1.81 -13.44
N ALA A 18 -24.99 2.06 -13.86
CA ALA A 18 -24.08 3.03 -13.24
C ALA A 18 -24.23 4.47 -13.75
N GLN A 19 -25.08 4.71 -14.76
CA GLN A 19 -25.09 5.95 -15.56
C GLN A 19 -26.37 6.78 -15.39
N LYS A 20 -27.10 6.62 -14.27
CA LYS A 20 -28.18 7.54 -13.93
C LYS A 20 -27.57 8.71 -13.14
N ASN A 21 -27.25 9.78 -13.86
CA ASN A 21 -26.71 11.02 -13.30
C ASN A 21 -27.85 11.82 -12.66
N VAL A 22 -27.62 12.31 -11.44
CA VAL A 22 -28.53 13.24 -10.77
C VAL A 22 -27.76 14.51 -10.49
N ASN A 23 -28.32 15.64 -10.92
CA ASN A 23 -27.74 16.94 -10.68
C ASN A 23 -28.02 17.34 -9.23
N VAL A 24 -26.97 17.38 -8.41
CA VAL A 24 -27.03 17.92 -7.06
C VAL A 24 -26.52 19.37 -7.09
N PRO A 25 -27.30 20.35 -6.57
CA PRO A 25 -27.02 21.78 -6.75
C PRO A 25 -25.70 22.27 -6.11
N LEU A 26 -24.99 21.43 -5.34
CA LEU A 26 -23.73 21.77 -4.67
C LEU A 26 -22.49 21.03 -5.21
N PHE A 27 -22.65 19.93 -5.96
CA PHE A 27 -21.56 19.03 -6.35
C PHE A 27 -21.51 18.68 -7.86
N GLY A 28 -22.44 19.21 -8.66
CA GLY A 28 -22.52 18.94 -10.11
C GLY A 28 -23.17 17.59 -10.45
N GLU A 29 -22.92 17.07 -11.66
CA GLU A 29 -23.42 15.75 -12.09
C GLU A 29 -22.69 14.63 -11.34
N VAL A 30 -23.33 14.06 -10.31
CA VAL A 30 -22.80 12.92 -9.56
C VAL A 30 -23.62 11.68 -9.92
N SER A 31 -22.94 10.56 -10.18
CA SER A 31 -23.61 9.28 -10.42
C SER A 31 -24.32 8.82 -9.14
N LEU A 32 -25.60 8.43 -9.24
CA LEU A 32 -26.38 7.94 -8.10
C LEU A 32 -25.69 6.77 -7.38
N PHE A 33 -25.01 5.92 -8.13
CA PHE A 33 -24.23 4.81 -7.60
C PHE A 33 -23.10 5.28 -6.67
N SER A 34 -22.37 6.33 -7.05
CA SER A 34 -21.29 6.90 -6.24
C SER A 34 -21.83 7.44 -4.90
N LEU A 35 -22.99 8.09 -4.92
CA LEU A 35 -23.64 8.63 -3.73
C LEU A 35 -24.07 7.52 -2.76
N ILE A 36 -24.72 6.46 -3.27
CA ILE A 36 -25.17 5.31 -2.47
C ILE A 36 -23.98 4.60 -1.82
N VAL A 37 -22.91 4.37 -2.59
CA VAL A 37 -21.68 3.75 -2.08
C VAL A 37 -21.03 4.62 -1.00
N LEU A 38 -21.03 5.94 -1.18
CA LEU A 38 -20.48 6.87 -0.18
C LEU A 38 -21.25 6.79 1.15
N LEU A 39 -22.58 6.84 1.10
CA LEU A 39 -23.43 6.72 2.28
C LEU A 39 -23.23 5.38 3.00
N PHE A 40 -23.15 4.28 2.24
CA PHE A 40 -22.85 2.96 2.80
C PHE A 40 -21.48 2.91 3.48
N CYS A 41 -20.44 3.52 2.88
CA CYS A 41 -19.10 3.57 3.47
C CYS A 41 -19.07 4.35 4.80
N VAL A 42 -19.77 5.49 4.85
CA VAL A 42 -19.86 6.31 6.06
C VAL A 42 -20.64 5.56 7.15
N ALA A 43 -21.77 4.96 6.79
CA ALA A 43 -22.56 4.15 7.73
C ALA A 43 -21.72 2.99 8.30
N PHE A 44 -20.97 2.27 7.46
CA PHE A 44 -20.09 1.20 7.90
C PHE A 44 -18.98 1.69 8.83
N ALA A 45 -18.35 2.83 8.54
CA ALA A 45 -17.32 3.41 9.40
C ALA A 45 -17.89 3.83 10.76
N VAL A 46 -19.08 4.44 10.79
CA VAL A 46 -19.77 4.82 12.03
C VAL A 46 -20.16 3.58 12.85
N LEU A 47 -20.70 2.55 12.19
CA LEU A 47 -21.02 1.27 12.85
C LEU A 47 -19.77 0.65 13.48
N TRP A 48 -18.63 0.65 12.77
CA TRP A 48 -17.37 0.16 13.34
C TRP A 48 -16.94 0.94 14.59
N VAL A 49 -17.04 2.29 14.57
CA VAL A 49 -16.71 3.13 15.73
C VAL A 49 -17.61 2.83 16.93
N VAL A 50 -18.91 2.61 16.69
CA VAL A 50 -19.88 2.29 17.76
C VAL A 50 -19.61 0.90 18.35
N PHE A 51 -19.37 -0.11 17.51
CA PHE A 51 -19.08 -1.48 17.92
C PHE A 51 -17.61 -1.74 18.24
N ARG A 52 -16.80 -0.69 18.46
CA ARG A 52 -15.35 -0.81 18.67
C ARG A 52 -14.92 -1.63 19.89
N LYS A 53 -15.81 -1.76 20.88
CA LYS A 53 -15.53 -2.43 22.17
C LYS A 53 -15.86 -3.93 22.17
N GLU A 54 -16.48 -4.42 21.10
CA GLU A 54 -16.87 -5.82 20.99
C GLU A 54 -15.72 -6.68 20.45
N SER A 55 -15.68 -7.96 20.84
CA SER A 55 -14.64 -8.92 20.44
C SER A 55 -14.53 -9.15 18.93
N PHE A 56 -15.52 -8.72 18.14
CA PHE A 56 -15.52 -8.77 16.67
C PHE A 56 -14.95 -7.51 16.00
N SER A 57 -14.54 -6.49 16.76
CA SER A 57 -14.08 -5.19 16.21
C SER A 57 -12.83 -5.31 15.33
N TRP A 58 -11.99 -6.33 15.56
CA TRP A 58 -10.78 -6.60 14.76
C TRP A 58 -11.09 -6.76 13.27
N PHE A 59 -12.18 -7.45 12.92
CA PHE A 59 -12.55 -7.69 11.53
C PHE A 59 -12.89 -6.38 10.80
N GLY A 60 -13.64 -5.50 11.46
CA GLY A 60 -13.97 -4.19 10.90
C GLY A 60 -12.74 -3.27 10.83
N GLN A 61 -11.81 -3.38 11.79
CA GLN A 61 -10.55 -2.63 11.77
C GLN A 61 -9.68 -3.06 10.59
N ASP A 62 -9.53 -4.36 10.38
CA ASP A 62 -8.75 -4.92 9.28
C ASP A 62 -9.37 -4.57 7.93
N PHE A 63 -10.70 -4.64 7.80
CA PHE A 63 -11.39 -4.26 6.57
C PHE A 63 -11.19 -2.77 6.22
N LEU A 64 -11.31 -1.88 7.21
CA LEU A 64 -11.01 -0.46 7.05
C LEU A 64 -9.53 -0.24 6.72
N GLY A 65 -8.64 -0.96 7.39
CA GLY A 65 -7.20 -0.96 7.15
C GLY A 65 -6.86 -1.34 5.72
N ILE A 66 -7.32 -2.49 5.23
CA ILE A 66 -7.13 -2.96 3.84
C ILE A 66 -7.67 -1.93 2.85
N CYS A 67 -8.83 -1.34 3.11
CA CYS A 67 -9.37 -0.32 2.23
C CYS A 67 -8.51 0.96 2.20
N LEU A 68 -7.93 1.34 3.33
CA LEU A 68 -6.98 2.45 3.42
C LEU A 68 -5.69 2.10 2.67
N MET A 69 -5.16 0.88 2.83
CA MET A 69 -3.98 0.39 2.11
C MET A 69 -4.17 0.43 0.60
N ILE A 70 -5.28 -0.11 0.09
CA ILE A 70 -5.59 -0.05 -1.35
C ILE A 70 -5.68 1.40 -1.83
N THR A 71 -6.31 2.28 -1.04
CA THR A 71 -6.42 3.71 -1.39
C THR A 71 -5.03 4.35 -1.47
N VAL A 72 -4.14 4.08 -0.50
CA VAL A 72 -2.76 4.57 -0.52
C VAL A 72 -2.01 4.04 -1.74
N LEU A 73 -2.10 2.74 -2.06
CA LEU A 73 -1.47 2.16 -3.25
C LEU A 73 -1.99 2.77 -4.57
N GLN A 74 -3.26 3.19 -4.61
CA GLN A 74 -3.85 3.86 -5.77
C GLN A 74 -3.41 5.33 -5.91
N LEU A 75 -3.20 6.01 -4.79
CA LEU A 75 -2.81 7.42 -4.72
C LEU A 75 -1.29 7.59 -4.90
N ALA A 76 -0.49 6.82 -4.17
CA ALA A 76 0.96 6.86 -4.21
C ALA A 76 1.51 6.10 -5.42
N ARG A 77 1.15 6.50 -6.64
CA ARG A 77 1.71 5.86 -7.83
C ARG A 77 3.17 6.26 -7.99
N LEU A 78 4.06 5.27 -7.95
CA LEU A 78 5.46 5.50 -8.25
C LEU A 78 5.60 5.88 -9.74
N PRO A 79 6.22 7.02 -10.06
CA PRO A 79 6.37 7.45 -11.44
C PRO A 79 7.42 6.60 -12.15
N ASN A 80 8.56 6.41 -11.50
CA ASN A 80 9.77 5.78 -12.05
C ASN A 80 10.34 4.75 -11.06
N ILE A 81 11.09 3.74 -11.55
CA ILE A 81 11.80 2.78 -10.67
C ILE A 81 12.90 3.47 -9.84
N LYS A 82 13.43 4.62 -10.29
CA LYS A 82 14.43 5.40 -9.51
C LYS A 82 13.85 5.81 -8.17
N VAL A 83 12.64 6.39 -8.22
CA VAL A 83 11.91 6.84 -7.04
C VAL A 83 11.59 5.65 -6.15
N ALA A 84 11.14 4.53 -6.74
CA ALA A 84 10.93 3.29 -6.03
C ALA A 84 12.18 2.82 -5.27
N THR A 85 13.32 2.78 -5.95
CA THR A 85 14.60 2.32 -5.41
C THR A 85 15.05 3.20 -4.25
N VAL A 86 15.02 4.52 -4.41
CA VAL A 86 15.39 5.46 -3.34
C VAL A 86 14.46 5.32 -2.16
N LEU A 87 13.15 5.29 -2.39
CA LEU A 87 12.14 5.19 -1.33
C LEU A 87 12.25 3.87 -0.54
N LEU A 88 12.41 2.73 -1.23
CA LEU A 88 12.58 1.42 -0.59
C LEU A 88 13.94 1.30 0.13
N CYS A 89 15.02 1.85 -0.43
CA CYS A 89 16.31 1.90 0.25
C CYS A 89 16.26 2.76 1.52
N CYS A 90 15.59 3.93 1.46
CA CYS A 90 15.38 4.76 2.64
C CYS A 90 14.54 4.03 3.70
N ALA A 91 13.45 3.36 3.30
CA ALA A 91 12.62 2.59 4.21
C ALA A 91 13.38 1.41 4.84
N PHE A 92 14.22 0.72 4.08
CA PHE A 92 15.11 -0.34 4.56
C PHE A 92 16.09 0.16 5.64
N VAL A 93 16.77 1.29 5.38
CA VAL A 93 17.70 1.88 6.35
C VAL A 93 16.98 2.37 7.60
N TYR A 94 15.79 2.96 7.43
CA TYR A 94 14.94 3.41 8.52
C TYR A 94 14.58 2.24 9.46
N ASP A 95 14.16 1.10 8.90
CA ASP A 95 13.78 -0.08 9.67
C ASP A 95 14.97 -0.65 10.47
N ILE A 96 16.14 -0.77 9.84
CA ILE A 96 17.38 -1.21 10.51
C ILE A 96 17.78 -0.25 11.63
N PHE A 97 17.72 1.05 11.38
CA PHE A 97 18.07 2.06 12.37
C PHE A 97 17.16 1.98 13.59
N TRP A 98 15.84 1.91 13.40
CA TRP A 98 14.90 1.87 14.51
C TRP A 98 14.93 0.56 15.28
N VAL A 99 15.21 -0.57 14.61
CA VAL A 99 15.22 -1.88 15.29
C VAL A 99 16.55 -2.17 15.99
N PHE A 100 17.70 -1.95 15.32
CA PHE A 100 19.01 -2.34 15.86
C PHE A 100 19.80 -1.19 16.50
N ILE A 101 19.73 0.02 15.94
CA ILE A 101 20.56 1.13 16.40
C ILE A 101 19.90 1.86 17.58
N SER A 102 18.58 2.01 17.57
CA SER A 102 17.83 2.65 18.64
C SER A 102 18.08 2.04 20.04
N PRO A 103 18.05 0.71 20.24
CA PRO A 103 18.34 0.12 21.56
C PRO A 103 19.78 0.38 22.05
N VAL A 104 20.74 0.44 21.12
CA VAL A 104 22.17 0.58 21.43
C VAL A 104 22.52 2.02 21.85
N ILE A 105 21.92 3.01 21.18
CA ILE A 105 22.18 4.43 21.45
C ILE A 105 21.48 4.89 22.73
N PHE A 106 20.28 4.40 23.01
CA PHE A 106 19.45 5.01 24.04
C PHE A 106 19.60 4.44 25.47
N GLN A 107 20.18 3.24 25.68
CA GLN A 107 20.47 2.57 26.99
C GLN A 107 19.33 2.52 28.05
N LYS A 108 18.21 3.18 27.77
CA LYS A 108 16.85 3.13 28.30
C LYS A 108 15.99 3.45 27.09
N SER A 109 15.18 2.49 26.68
CA SER A 109 14.36 2.55 25.49
C SER A 109 13.50 3.82 25.46
N VAL A 110 13.87 4.77 24.60
CA VAL A 110 13.05 5.95 24.26
C VAL A 110 11.68 5.51 23.72
N MET A 111 11.58 4.31 23.14
CA MET A 111 10.30 3.70 22.79
C MET A 111 9.45 3.32 24.01
N ILE A 112 10.03 3.00 25.18
CA ILE A 112 9.26 2.73 26.42
C ILE A 112 8.88 4.05 27.11
N THR A 113 9.71 5.09 27.06
CA THR A 113 9.36 6.41 27.63
C THR A 113 8.34 7.17 26.76
N VAL A 114 8.34 6.96 25.44
CA VAL A 114 7.34 7.54 24.53
C VAL A 114 6.08 6.67 24.44
N ALA A 115 6.19 5.34 24.59
CA ALA A 115 5.01 4.44 24.63
C ALA A 115 4.33 4.38 26.01
N LYS A 116 5.06 4.53 27.13
CA LYS A 116 4.47 4.72 28.47
C LYS A 116 4.20 6.20 28.74
N GLY A 117 3.53 6.89 27.81
CA GLY A 117 2.98 8.21 28.07
C GLY A 117 2.41 8.22 29.49
N ASP A 118 3.03 9.01 30.36
CA ASP A 118 2.75 9.01 31.78
C ASP A 118 1.25 9.38 31.92
N LYS A 119 0.42 8.40 32.29
CA LYS A 119 -0.98 8.55 32.73
C LYS A 119 -2.12 8.68 31.70
N ALA A 120 -2.03 8.12 30.50
CA ALA A 120 -3.26 7.94 29.70
C ALA A 120 -3.21 6.65 28.90
N GLY A 121 -4.26 5.82 29.02
CA GLY A 121 -4.44 4.59 28.27
C GLY A 121 -4.46 4.84 26.77
N GLY A 122 -3.27 4.94 26.17
CA GLY A 122 -3.05 5.22 24.77
C GLY A 122 -3.54 4.05 23.95
N GLU A 123 -4.73 4.22 23.37
CA GLU A 123 -5.25 3.30 22.37
C GLU A 123 -4.22 3.15 21.25
N ALA A 124 -3.69 1.93 21.08
CA ALA A 124 -2.72 1.63 20.06
C ALA A 124 -3.25 2.11 18.70
N ILE A 125 -2.45 2.95 18.05
CA ILE A 125 -2.74 3.63 16.79
C ILE A 125 -3.15 2.57 15.74
N PRO A 126 -4.23 2.78 14.97
CA PRO A 126 -4.88 1.78 14.10
C PRO A 126 -4.09 1.49 12.81
N MET A 127 -2.77 1.45 12.87
CA MET A 127 -1.87 1.31 11.72
C MET A 127 -1.27 -0.11 11.59
N LEU A 128 -1.95 -1.09 12.18
CA LEU A 128 -1.57 -2.49 12.21
C LEU A 128 -2.78 -3.35 11.86
N LEU A 129 -2.56 -4.34 10.99
CA LEU A 129 -3.54 -5.38 10.67
C LEU A 129 -3.45 -6.47 11.75
N ARG A 130 -4.57 -6.93 12.29
CA ARG A 130 -4.62 -7.85 13.44
C ARG A 130 -5.33 -9.14 13.10
N PHE A 131 -4.56 -10.22 12.92
CA PHE A 131 -5.14 -11.55 12.75
C PHE A 131 -5.16 -12.32 14.06
N PRO A 132 -6.29 -12.93 14.46
CA PRO A 132 -6.30 -13.83 15.61
C PRO A 132 -5.45 -15.06 15.29
N ARG A 133 -4.56 -15.45 16.21
CA ARG A 133 -3.77 -16.67 16.06
C ARG A 133 -4.68 -17.89 16.21
N LEU A 134 -4.97 -18.54 15.09
CA LEU A 134 -5.87 -19.69 15.03
C LEU A 134 -5.32 -20.93 15.77
N SER A 135 -4.03 -20.96 16.12
CA SER A 135 -3.33 -22.12 16.66
C SER A 135 -2.66 -21.93 18.02
N ASP A 136 -2.83 -20.77 18.69
CA ASP A 136 -2.26 -20.54 20.03
C ASP A 136 -3.35 -20.68 21.12
N PRO A 137 -3.15 -21.53 22.15
CA PRO A 137 -4.11 -21.69 23.26
C PRO A 137 -4.30 -20.44 24.13
N TRP A 138 -3.43 -19.43 23.97
CA TRP A 138 -3.38 -18.21 24.78
C TRP A 138 -3.95 -16.96 24.08
N GLY A 139 -4.56 -17.12 22.89
CA GLY A 139 -5.37 -16.07 22.28
C GLY A 139 -4.60 -14.82 21.84
N GLY A 140 -3.39 -14.99 21.29
CA GLY A 140 -2.60 -13.88 20.75
C GLY A 140 -3.11 -13.35 19.40
N TYR A 141 -2.72 -12.12 19.05
CA TYR A 141 -2.91 -11.54 17.72
C TYR A 141 -1.58 -11.43 17.00
N ASP A 142 -1.52 -11.88 15.74
CA ASP A 142 -0.44 -11.53 14.84
C ASP A 142 -0.69 -10.14 14.26
N MET A 143 0.35 -9.30 14.33
CA MET A 143 0.28 -7.91 13.89
C MET A 143 1.19 -7.73 12.68
N ILE A 144 0.63 -7.19 11.60
CA ILE A 144 1.39 -6.86 10.39
C ILE A 144 1.38 -5.34 10.19
N GLY A 145 2.57 -4.78 10.00
CA GLY A 145 2.80 -3.38 9.69
C GLY A 145 2.18 -2.98 8.36
N PHE A 146 1.45 -1.86 8.34
CA PHE A 146 0.98 -1.28 7.08
C PHE A 146 2.14 -0.90 6.16
N GLY A 147 3.26 -0.42 6.72
CA GLY A 147 4.47 -0.10 5.96
C GLY A 147 5.02 -1.30 5.19
N ASP A 148 5.06 -2.48 5.82
CA ASP A 148 5.61 -3.71 5.24
C ASP A 148 4.79 -4.21 4.05
N ILE A 149 3.50 -3.88 4.02
CA ILE A 149 2.60 -4.17 2.89
C ILE A 149 2.70 -3.06 1.83
N LEU A 150 2.71 -1.80 2.25
CA LEU A 150 2.71 -0.65 1.35
C LEU A 150 3.99 -0.53 0.56
N PHE A 151 5.16 -0.55 1.20
CA PHE A 151 6.43 -0.30 0.52
C PHE A 151 6.71 -1.30 -0.62
N PRO A 152 6.63 -2.62 -0.40
CA PRO A 152 6.74 -3.60 -1.49
C PRO A 152 5.53 -3.57 -2.43
N GLY A 153 4.32 -3.30 -1.92
CA GLY A 153 3.10 -3.20 -2.72
C GLY A 153 3.15 -2.08 -3.77
N LEU A 154 3.78 -0.95 -3.44
CA LEU A 154 4.04 0.14 -4.38
C LEU A 154 4.92 -0.33 -5.53
N LEU A 155 5.98 -1.11 -5.24
CA LEU A 155 6.85 -1.68 -6.26
C LEU A 155 6.13 -2.72 -7.15
N VAL A 156 5.31 -3.59 -6.54
CA VAL A 156 4.50 -4.59 -7.27
C VAL A 156 3.46 -3.94 -8.18
N SER A 157 2.80 -2.86 -7.71
CA SER A 157 1.84 -2.12 -8.52
C SER A 157 2.50 -1.40 -9.70
N PHE A 158 3.71 -0.87 -9.50
CA PHE A 158 4.54 -0.31 -10.56
C PHE A 158 4.89 -1.36 -11.62
N SER A 159 5.36 -2.55 -11.20
CA SER A 159 5.74 -3.60 -12.14
C SER A 159 4.55 -4.07 -12.97
N ARG A 160 3.35 -4.15 -12.38
CA ARG A 160 2.12 -4.49 -13.11
C ARG A 160 1.77 -3.46 -14.18
N ARG A 161 1.99 -2.17 -13.91
CA ARG A 161 1.80 -1.07 -14.87
C ARG A 161 2.78 -1.17 -16.01
N PHE A 162 4.07 -1.32 -15.68
CA PHE A 162 5.13 -1.48 -16.66
C PHE A 162 4.90 -2.71 -17.57
N ASP A 163 4.51 -3.85 -17.01
CA ASP A 163 4.19 -5.05 -17.79
C ASP A 163 3.02 -4.82 -18.75
N LYS A 164 1.99 -4.09 -18.31
CA LYS A 164 0.83 -3.78 -19.15
C LYS A 164 1.21 -2.91 -20.34
N ASP A 165 2.04 -1.89 -20.12
CA ASP A 165 2.46 -0.96 -21.16
C ASP A 165 3.39 -1.63 -22.17
N ASN A 166 4.25 -2.55 -21.71
CA ASN A 166 5.12 -3.35 -22.56
C ASN A 166 4.44 -4.60 -23.14
N LYS A 167 3.11 -4.75 -22.97
CA LYS A 167 2.30 -5.90 -23.43
C LYS A 167 2.82 -7.27 -22.96
N LYS A 168 3.51 -7.30 -21.81
CA LYS A 168 3.98 -8.54 -21.17
C LYS A 168 2.87 -9.11 -20.30
N LEU A 169 2.48 -10.35 -20.57
CA LEU A 169 1.39 -11.02 -19.84
C LEU A 169 1.91 -12.31 -19.20
N GLY A 170 1.49 -12.58 -17.97
CA GLY A 170 1.88 -13.80 -17.27
C GLY A 170 3.35 -13.79 -16.83
N LEU A 171 4.02 -14.95 -16.98
CA LEU A 171 5.37 -15.23 -16.47
C LEU A 171 6.49 -14.41 -17.14
N ASP A 172 6.20 -13.84 -18.32
CA ASP A 172 7.11 -12.96 -19.03
C ASP A 172 7.14 -11.56 -18.43
N GLY A 173 6.15 -11.18 -17.62
CA GLY A 173 6.13 -9.92 -16.87
C GLY A 173 7.00 -9.97 -15.61
N TYR A 174 7.31 -8.80 -15.06
CA TYR A 174 7.98 -8.65 -13.76
C TYR A 174 7.02 -8.97 -12.59
N PHE A 175 5.73 -8.69 -12.75
CA PHE A 175 4.70 -8.85 -11.73
C PHE A 175 4.71 -10.21 -11.00
N PRO A 176 4.62 -11.38 -11.67
CA PRO A 176 4.59 -12.66 -10.95
C PRO A 176 5.87 -12.93 -10.17
N TRP A 177 7.02 -12.51 -10.69
CA TRP A 177 8.31 -12.66 -9.99
C TRP A 177 8.39 -11.79 -8.74
N LEU A 178 7.86 -10.57 -8.78
CA LEU A 178 7.78 -9.71 -7.60
C LEU A 178 6.79 -10.25 -6.57
N VAL A 179 5.67 -10.83 -7.01
CA VAL A 179 4.70 -11.47 -6.09
C VAL A 179 5.33 -12.68 -5.40
N ILE A 180 6.07 -13.52 -6.14
CA ILE A 180 6.82 -14.65 -5.56
C ILE A 180 7.90 -14.13 -4.60
N GLY A 181 8.66 -13.11 -5.01
CA GLY A 181 9.68 -12.48 -4.17
C GLY A 181 9.12 -11.89 -2.88
N TYR A 182 7.96 -11.23 -2.95
CA TYR A 182 7.25 -10.72 -1.79
C TYR A 182 6.79 -11.84 -0.85
N GLY A 183 6.19 -12.91 -1.40
CA GLY A 183 5.79 -14.08 -0.61
C GLY A 183 6.97 -14.77 0.06
N PHE A 184 8.09 -14.92 -0.65
CA PHE A 184 9.32 -15.47 -0.10
C PHE A 184 9.92 -14.58 0.99
N GLY A 185 9.94 -13.25 0.79
CA GLY A 185 10.39 -12.29 1.79
C GLY A 185 9.53 -12.33 3.06
N LEU A 186 8.21 -12.45 2.91
CA LEU A 186 7.27 -12.62 4.04
C LEU A 186 7.55 -13.93 4.81
N PHE A 187 7.82 -15.02 4.09
CA PHE A 187 8.20 -16.28 4.70
C PHE A 187 9.52 -16.15 5.50
N CYS A 188 10.53 -15.50 4.92
CA CYS A 188 11.79 -15.23 5.62
C CYS A 188 11.60 -14.34 6.86
N THR A 189 10.75 -13.31 6.81
CA THR A 189 10.42 -12.50 8.00
C THR A 189 9.80 -13.34 9.09
N TYR A 190 8.86 -14.21 8.75
CA TYR A 190 8.20 -15.09 9.72
C TYR A 190 9.19 -16.09 10.33
N LEU A 191 10.04 -16.72 9.51
CA LEU A 191 11.07 -17.63 9.98
C LEU A 191 12.07 -16.91 10.91
N GLY A 192 12.49 -15.70 10.55
CA GLY A 192 13.38 -14.91 11.39
C GLY A 192 12.73 -14.56 12.74
N LEU A 193 11.46 -14.12 12.74
CA LEU A 193 10.71 -13.86 13.98
C LEU A 193 10.63 -15.11 14.86
N TYR A 194 10.42 -16.28 14.26
CA TYR A 194 10.40 -17.56 14.97
C TYR A 194 11.76 -17.89 15.60
N MET A 195 12.87 -17.63 14.89
CA MET A 195 14.23 -17.88 15.40
C MET A 195 14.66 -16.88 16.49
N MET A 196 14.15 -15.64 16.47
CA MET A 196 14.61 -14.55 17.34
C MET A 196 13.89 -14.46 18.70
N ASN A 197 13.12 -15.49 19.09
CA ASN A 197 12.48 -15.62 20.41
C ASN A 197 11.77 -14.34 20.93
N GLY A 198 11.09 -13.62 20.03
CA GLY A 198 10.27 -12.46 20.39
C GLY A 198 10.99 -11.11 20.43
N HIS A 199 12.26 -11.02 19.99
CA HIS A 199 12.85 -9.72 19.67
C HIS A 199 12.22 -9.15 18.39
N GLY A 200 11.96 -7.84 18.38
CA GLY A 200 11.45 -7.15 17.20
C GLY A 200 12.42 -7.31 16.03
N GLN A 201 11.93 -7.80 14.90
CA GLN A 201 12.72 -7.99 13.70
C GLN A 201 12.30 -6.97 12.62
N PRO A 202 13.24 -6.32 11.93
CA PRO A 202 12.89 -5.42 10.83
C PRO A 202 12.35 -6.25 9.67
N ALA A 203 11.09 -6.05 9.29
CA ALA A 203 10.44 -6.82 8.24
C ALA A 203 10.95 -6.42 6.84
N LEU A 204 11.21 -5.13 6.64
CA LEU A 204 11.72 -4.60 5.37
C LEU A 204 13.13 -5.12 5.05
N LEU A 205 13.88 -5.57 6.07
CA LEU A 205 15.19 -6.20 5.90
C LEU A 205 15.16 -7.38 4.92
N TYR A 206 14.08 -8.17 4.93
CA TYR A 206 13.93 -9.33 4.05
C TYR A 206 13.07 -8.99 2.83
N LEU A 207 12.03 -8.18 3.00
CA LEU A 207 11.10 -7.86 1.91
C LEU A 207 11.73 -7.02 0.80
N VAL A 208 12.52 -6.00 1.15
CA VAL A 208 13.15 -5.12 0.16
C VAL A 208 14.13 -5.88 -0.75
N PRO A 209 15.11 -6.66 -0.26
CA PRO A 209 16.00 -7.40 -1.15
C PRO A 209 15.25 -8.47 -1.97
N CYS A 210 14.23 -9.12 -1.42
CA CYS A 210 13.45 -10.12 -2.16
C CYS A 210 12.52 -9.52 -3.23
N THR A 211 12.20 -8.23 -3.17
CA THR A 211 11.34 -7.58 -4.18
C THR A 211 12.14 -6.67 -5.11
N LEU A 212 12.87 -5.70 -4.56
CA LEU A 212 13.72 -4.78 -5.31
C LEU A 212 14.92 -5.51 -5.92
N GLY A 213 15.52 -6.48 -5.21
CA GLY A 213 16.60 -7.29 -5.77
C GLY A 213 16.12 -8.09 -6.98
N VAL A 214 14.92 -8.70 -6.90
CA VAL A 214 14.34 -9.47 -8.00
C VAL A 214 14.10 -8.61 -9.24
N ILE A 215 13.51 -7.41 -9.09
CA ILE A 215 13.25 -6.54 -10.24
C ILE A 215 14.55 -6.05 -10.89
N VAL A 216 15.57 -5.70 -10.07
CA VAL A 216 16.87 -5.24 -10.57
C VAL A 216 17.61 -6.37 -11.28
N VAL A 217 17.68 -7.58 -10.68
CA VAL A 217 18.36 -8.74 -11.28
C VAL A 217 17.69 -9.16 -12.59
N LEU A 218 16.35 -9.21 -12.62
CA LEU A 218 15.62 -9.52 -13.85
C LEU A 218 15.80 -8.43 -14.91
N GLY A 219 15.76 -7.15 -14.51
CA GLY A 219 15.99 -6.02 -15.42
C GLY A 219 17.39 -6.02 -16.00
N CYS A 220 18.41 -6.37 -15.21
CA CYS A 220 19.78 -6.58 -15.67
C CYS A 220 19.89 -7.74 -16.65
N LYS A 221 19.34 -8.92 -16.30
CA LYS A 221 19.38 -10.11 -17.15
C LYS A 221 18.68 -9.91 -18.50
N ARG A 222 17.61 -9.12 -18.52
CA ARG A 222 16.82 -8.84 -19.73
C ARG A 222 17.34 -7.62 -20.51
N GLY A 223 18.31 -6.89 -19.98
CA GLY A 223 18.81 -5.64 -20.59
C GLY A 223 17.83 -4.47 -20.54
N GLU A 224 16.73 -4.59 -19.79
CA GLU A 224 15.63 -3.62 -19.75
C GLU A 224 15.78 -2.62 -18.60
N LEU A 225 16.86 -2.70 -17.81
CA LEU A 225 17.06 -1.84 -16.66
C LEU A 225 17.01 -0.35 -17.02
N LYS A 226 17.57 0.06 -18.16
CA LYS A 226 17.50 1.46 -18.63
C LYS A 226 16.08 1.89 -18.98
N SER A 227 15.27 0.98 -19.53
CA SER A 227 13.86 1.22 -19.83
C SER A 227 13.06 1.38 -18.54
N LEU A 228 13.28 0.51 -17.55
CA LEU A 228 12.70 0.64 -16.21
C LEU A 228 13.10 1.96 -15.54
N TRP A 229 14.38 2.36 -15.69
CA TRP A 229 14.95 3.57 -15.09
C TRP A 229 14.30 4.84 -15.62
N ASN A 230 14.07 4.93 -16.93
CA ASN A 230 13.56 6.13 -17.60
C ASN A 230 12.07 6.03 -17.95
N TYR A 231 11.34 5.16 -17.28
CA TYR A 231 9.93 4.95 -17.53
C TYR A 231 9.10 6.12 -16.98
N GLU A 232 8.76 7.05 -17.87
CA GLU A 232 7.90 8.18 -17.53
C GLU A 232 6.44 7.79 -17.74
N PRO A 233 5.55 7.91 -16.73
CA PRO A 233 4.12 7.76 -16.96
C PRO A 233 3.65 8.81 -17.98
N GLU A 234 2.68 8.46 -18.83
CA GLU A 234 1.97 9.43 -19.70
C GLU A 234 1.08 10.39 -18.89
N LEU A 235 1.64 11.09 -17.90
CA LEU A 235 1.00 12.18 -17.18
C LEU A 235 1.43 13.55 -17.73
N SER A 236 2.37 13.58 -18.70
CA SER A 236 2.99 14.80 -19.24
C SER A 236 2.53 15.18 -20.66
N SER A 237 1.64 14.43 -21.30
CA SER A 237 1.19 14.70 -22.68
C SER A 237 -0.06 15.60 -22.79
N SER A 238 -0.62 16.10 -21.68
CA SER A 238 -1.84 16.92 -21.68
C SER A 238 -1.64 18.39 -21.27
N THR A 239 -0.41 18.88 -21.10
CA THR A 239 -0.16 20.27 -20.63
C THR A 239 0.69 21.13 -21.59
N SER A 240 1.06 20.66 -22.78
CA SER A 240 1.95 21.42 -23.69
C SER A 240 1.38 21.80 -25.06
N THR A 241 0.05 21.92 -25.21
CA THR A 241 -0.56 22.30 -26.52
C THR A 241 -1.40 23.58 -26.49
N THR A 242 -1.21 24.48 -25.53
CA THR A 242 -1.95 25.77 -25.49
C THR A 242 -1.05 27.01 -25.40
N SER A 243 0.20 26.94 -25.88
CA SER A 243 1.02 28.15 -26.00
C SER A 243 1.86 28.14 -27.27
N SER A 244 1.21 28.42 -28.41
CA SER A 244 1.76 29.24 -29.50
C SER A 244 0.80 29.23 -30.68
N LYS A 245 -0.02 30.28 -30.82
CA LYS A 245 -0.29 30.94 -32.10
C LYS A 245 -1.27 32.10 -31.93
N GLN A 246 -0.73 33.32 -31.99
CA GLN A 246 -1.42 34.55 -32.41
C GLN A 246 -0.32 35.55 -32.83
N PRO A 247 -0.51 36.49 -33.79
CA PRO A 247 -1.48 36.67 -34.89
C PRO A 247 -0.71 36.80 -36.27
N PRO A 248 -1.14 37.49 -37.38
CA PRO A 248 -1.88 38.75 -37.53
C PRO A 248 -3.19 38.66 -38.36
N GLU A 249 -4.21 39.45 -38.03
CA GLU A 249 -5.21 39.92 -39.01
C GLU A 249 -4.98 41.42 -39.22
N VAL A 250 -4.88 41.78 -40.50
CA VAL A 250 -5.00 43.13 -41.07
C VAL A 250 -6.44 43.26 -41.54
#